data_AF-A0A527HSR8-F1
#
_entry.id   AF-A0A527HSR8-F1
#
_cell.length_a   1.000
_cell.length_b   1.000
_cell.length_c   1.000
_cell.angle_alpha   90.00
_cell.angle_beta   90.00
_cell.angle_gamma   90.00
#
_symmetry.space_group_name_H-M   'P 1'
#
loop_
_entity.id
_entity.type
_entity.pdbx_description
1 polymer ?
#
loop_
_entity_poly.entity_id
_entity_poly.type
_entity_poly.pdbx_seq_one_letter_code
_entity_poly.pdbx_strand_id
1 'polypeptide(L)'
;FVKDVVGPKGAVSIVAGQQANSAAELAEVSSSADIDRHTKTDALKIHYAQVDGDKNFSKPDEIVSMEDEPGHQELCDREQAFFLRAIREDLDLTEQMDAAVNSLRIVLAAEQSIALGRTIDLA
;
A
#
# COMPACT_ATOMS: atom_id res chain seq x y z
N PHE A 1 -1.92 4.18 -5.68
CA PHE A 1 -2.17 3.57 -4.35
C PHE A 1 -3.58 3.00 -4.35
N VAL A 2 -3.72 1.68 -4.26
CA VAL A 2 -5.04 1.02 -4.21
C VAL A 2 -5.43 0.92 -2.75
N LYS A 3 -6.48 1.66 -2.35
CA LYS A 3 -7.00 1.63 -0.97
C LYS A 3 -8.03 0.54 -0.77
N ASP A 4 -8.72 0.17 -1.84
CA ASP A 4 -9.85 -0.74 -1.81
C ASP A 4 -9.72 -1.76 -2.94
N VAL A 5 -9.92 -3.03 -2.62
CA VAL A 5 -9.98 -4.14 -3.58
C VAL A 5 -11.34 -4.81 -3.43
N VAL A 6 -12.07 -4.96 -4.54
CA VAL A 6 -13.42 -5.55 -4.55
C VAL A 6 -13.41 -6.81 -5.41
N GLY A 7 -14.06 -7.86 -4.94
CA GLY A 7 -14.19 -9.13 -5.65
C GLY A 7 -15.47 -9.90 -5.29
N PRO A 8 -15.68 -11.08 -5.88
CA PRO A 8 -16.92 -11.85 -5.70
C PRO A 8 -17.14 -12.35 -4.26
N LYS A 9 -16.10 -12.32 -3.41
CA LYS A 9 -16.18 -12.72 -2.01
C LYS A 9 -16.36 -11.55 -1.04
N GLY A 10 -16.38 -10.31 -1.54
CA GLY A 10 -16.47 -9.10 -0.72
C GLY A 10 -15.43 -8.07 -1.10
N ALA A 11 -14.97 -7.29 -0.12
CA ALA A 11 -14.01 -6.21 -0.34
C ALA A 11 -12.96 -6.15 0.78
N VAL A 12 -11.80 -5.61 0.48
CA VAL A 12 -10.75 -5.29 1.46
C VAL A 12 -10.37 -3.83 1.29
N SER A 13 -10.33 -3.10 2.41
CA SER A 13 -9.98 -1.68 2.46
C SER A 13 -8.84 -1.45 3.44
N ILE A 14 -7.87 -0.61 3.07
CA ILE A 14 -6.91 -0.03 4.00
C ILE A 14 -7.64 1.07 4.78
N VAL A 15 -7.70 0.93 6.10
CA VAL A 15 -8.41 1.85 6.98
C VAL A 15 -7.47 2.41 8.03
N ALA A 16 -7.41 3.73 8.12
CA ALA A 16 -6.61 4.45 9.10
C ALA A 16 -7.48 4.82 10.33
N GLY A 17 -6.87 4.83 11.51
CA GLY A 17 -7.46 5.32 12.75
C GLY A 17 -8.56 4.43 13.33
N GLN A 18 -8.72 3.18 12.89
CA GLN A 18 -9.69 2.25 13.49
C GLN A 18 -9.36 1.91 14.95
N GLN A 19 -8.09 2.03 15.34
CA GLN A 19 -7.60 1.80 16.70
C GLN A 19 -7.41 3.09 17.50
N ALA A 20 -7.60 4.26 16.87
CA ALA A 20 -7.45 5.54 17.55
C ALA A 20 -8.61 5.76 18.53
N ASN A 21 -8.28 5.91 19.80
CA ASN A 21 -9.26 6.09 20.88
C ASN A 21 -9.54 7.58 21.17
N SER A 22 -8.91 8.49 20.44
CA SER A 22 -9.11 9.92 20.57
C SER A 22 -8.97 10.67 19.25
N ALA A 23 -9.60 11.85 19.17
CA ALA A 23 -9.46 12.74 18.02
C ALA A 23 -8.00 13.22 17.80
N ALA A 24 -7.20 13.28 18.88
CA ALA A 24 -5.77 13.59 18.79
C ALA A 24 -4.97 12.45 18.13
N GLU A 25 -5.27 11.20 18.49
CA GLU A 25 -4.67 10.02 17.85
C GLU A 25 -5.08 9.88 16.38
N LEU A 26 -6.33 10.19 16.03
CA LEU A 26 -6.75 10.23 14.62
C LEU A 26 -6.01 11.29 13.81
N ALA A 27 -5.75 12.46 14.40
CA ALA A 27 -5.00 13.53 13.73
C ALA A 27 -3.54 13.12 13.47
N GLU A 28 -2.90 12.45 14.44
CA GLU A 28 -1.55 11.89 14.33
C GLU A 28 -1.44 10.83 13.21
N VAL A 29 -2.41 9.91 13.12
CA VAL A 29 -2.42 8.86 12.07
C VAL A 29 -2.58 9.46 10.66
N SER A 30 -3.14 10.66 10.54
CA SER A 30 -3.31 11.38 9.26
C SER A 30 -2.15 12.31 8.88
N SER A 31 -1.10 12.39 9.71
CA SER A 31 0.03 13.30 9.51
C SER A 31 0.92 12.86 8.35
N SER A 32 0.69 13.45 7.17
CA SER A 32 1.48 13.23 5.96
C SER A 32 2.83 13.97 5.96
N ALA A 33 3.36 14.33 7.12
CA ALA A 33 4.73 14.86 7.26
C ALA A 33 5.60 13.93 8.11
N ASP A 34 4.99 12.93 8.76
CA ASP A 34 5.68 11.92 9.54
C ASP A 34 6.06 10.74 8.63
N ILE A 35 7.37 10.53 8.48
CA ILE A 35 7.94 9.50 7.63
C ILE A 35 7.54 8.10 8.07
N ASP A 36 7.36 7.87 9.37
CA ASP A 36 6.93 6.58 9.91
C ASP A 36 5.43 6.34 9.68
N ARG A 37 4.63 7.37 9.44
CA ARG A 37 3.21 7.21 9.08
C ARG A 37 3.01 6.96 7.59
N HIS A 38 3.90 7.49 6.75
CA HIS A 38 3.82 7.30 5.30
C HIS A 38 3.98 5.86 4.84
N THR A 39 4.66 5.02 5.62
CA THR A 39 4.91 3.62 5.28
C THR A 39 3.87 2.67 5.86
N LYS A 40 2.92 3.18 6.66
CA LYS A 40 2.02 2.35 7.47
C LYS A 40 0.67 2.09 6.81
N THR A 41 0.22 0.85 6.94
CA THR A 41 -1.11 0.38 6.52
C THR A 41 -2.13 0.55 7.63
N ASP A 42 -1.70 0.53 8.89
CA ASP A 42 -2.52 0.61 10.11
C ASP A 42 -3.45 -0.59 10.32
N ALA A 43 -4.52 -0.71 9.53
CA ALA A 43 -5.40 -1.86 9.55
C ALA A 43 -6.04 -2.16 8.19
N LEU A 44 -6.35 -3.43 7.97
CA LEU A 44 -7.19 -3.87 6.86
C LEU A 44 -8.59 -4.19 7.36
N LYS A 45 -9.59 -3.60 6.73
CA LYS A 45 -10.99 -3.95 6.91
C LYS A 45 -11.43 -4.89 5.81
N ILE A 46 -11.83 -6.10 6.18
CA ILE A 46 -12.36 -7.12 5.29
C ILE A 46 -13.88 -7.14 5.42
N HIS A 47 -14.57 -6.81 4.34
CA HIS A 47 -16.01 -6.97 4.21
C HIS A 47 -16.33 -8.27 3.47
N TYR A 48 -17.25 -9.08 3.99
CA TYR A 48 -17.61 -10.37 3.41
C TYR A 48 -18.96 -10.29 2.68
N ALA A 49 -19.00 -10.70 1.41
CA ALA A 49 -20.22 -10.66 0.60
C ALA A 49 -21.23 -11.77 0.90
N GLN A 50 -20.94 -12.67 1.85
CA GLN A 50 -21.81 -13.79 2.16
C GLN A 50 -23.11 -13.30 2.81
N VAL A 51 -24.24 -13.79 2.32
CA VAL A 51 -25.57 -13.49 2.85
C VAL A 51 -26.33 -14.77 3.20
N ASP A 52 -27.23 -14.68 4.17
CA ASP A 52 -28.14 -15.76 4.56
C ASP A 52 -29.36 -15.87 3.62
N GLY A 53 -30.28 -16.78 3.96
CA GLY A 53 -31.50 -17.01 3.18
C GLY A 53 -32.43 -15.81 3.08
N ASP A 54 -32.35 -14.88 4.03
CA ASP A 54 -33.14 -13.64 4.09
C ASP A 54 -32.40 -12.45 3.46
N LYS A 55 -31.25 -12.71 2.81
CA LYS A 55 -30.35 -11.73 2.19
C LYS A 55 -29.70 -10.76 3.19
N ASN A 56 -29.57 -11.13 4.45
CA ASN A 56 -28.77 -10.38 5.41
C ASN A 56 -27.32 -10.85 5.36
N PHE A 57 -26.36 -9.94 5.58
CA PHE A 57 -24.95 -10.32 5.67
C PHE A 57 -24.74 -11.35 6.78
N SER A 58 -24.19 -12.50 6.41
CA SER A 58 -24.02 -13.63 7.33
C SER A 58 -22.71 -13.58 8.12
N LYS A 59 -21.79 -12.69 7.74
CA LYS A 59 -20.50 -12.50 8.42
C LYS A 59 -20.24 -11.01 8.61
N PRO A 60 -19.90 -10.55 9.84
CA PRO A 60 -19.52 -9.16 10.07
C PRO A 60 -18.18 -8.84 9.42
N ASP A 61 -17.90 -7.54 9.29
CA ASP A 61 -16.59 -7.06 8.89
C ASP A 61 -15.51 -7.52 9.88
N GLU A 62 -14.33 -7.82 9.35
CA GLU A 62 -13.16 -8.20 10.14
C GLU A 62 -12.09 -7.11 10.02
N ILE A 63 -11.51 -6.73 11.16
CA ILE A 63 -10.38 -5.79 11.21
C ILE A 63 -9.12 -6.60 11.49
N VAL A 64 -8.19 -6.57 10.55
CA VAL A 64 -6.86 -7.15 10.69
C VAL A 64 -5.88 -6.02 11.02
N SER A 65 -5.33 -6.06 12.23
CA SER A 65 -4.31 -5.09 12.67
C SER A 65 -3.00 -5.33 11.92
N MET A 66 -2.33 -4.23 11.55
CA MET A 66 -0.97 -4.22 11.03
C MET A 66 0.02 -3.63 12.04
N GLU A 67 -0.27 -3.71 13.33
CA GLU A 67 0.61 -3.19 14.41
C GLU A 67 2.05 -3.72 14.34
N ASP A 68 2.24 -4.94 13.84
CA ASP A 68 3.56 -5.58 13.68
C ASP A 68 4.29 -5.18 12.37
N GLU A 69 3.79 -4.16 11.66
CA GLU A 69 4.46 -3.66 10.44
C GLU A 69 5.76 -2.92 10.76
N PRO A 70 6.79 -3.05 9.91
CA PRO A 70 8.07 -2.42 10.16
C PRO A 70 7.98 -0.90 10.11
N GLY A 71 8.70 -0.24 11.01
CA GLY A 71 8.94 1.21 10.91
C GLY A 71 9.81 1.56 9.69
N HIS A 72 9.93 2.85 9.38
CA HIS A 72 10.69 3.29 8.20
C HIS A 72 12.15 2.83 8.26
N GLN A 73 12.81 2.96 9.42
CA GLN A 73 14.20 2.53 9.56
C GLN A 73 14.37 1.03 9.34
N GLU A 74 13.45 0.21 9.84
CA GLU A 74 13.57 -1.23 9.66
C GLU A 74 13.30 -1.66 8.21
N LEU A 75 12.51 -0.89 7.45
CA LEU A 75 12.38 -1.08 6.00
C LEU A 75 13.70 -0.78 5.31
N CYS A 76 14.34 0.35 5.63
CA CYS A 76 15.68 0.67 5.11
C CYS A 76 16.71 -0.41 5.45
N ASP A 77 16.70 -0.92 6.67
CA ASP A 77 17.63 -1.97 7.10
C ASP A 77 17.42 -3.28 6.29
N ARG A 78 16.16 -3.65 6.03
CA ARG A 78 15.83 -4.80 5.17
C ARG A 78 16.28 -4.58 3.73
N GLU A 79 16.12 -3.38 3.17
CA GLU A 79 16.61 -3.03 1.84
C GLU A 79 18.14 -3.13 1.75
N GLN A 80 18.86 -2.57 2.73
CA GLN A 80 20.32 -2.64 2.78
C GLN A 80 20.83 -4.09 2.94
N ALA A 81 20.16 -4.89 3.78
CA ALA A 81 20.47 -6.31 3.93
C ALA A 81 20.27 -7.08 2.62
N PHE A 82 19.17 -6.82 1.90
CA PHE A 82 18.92 -7.41 0.58
C PHE A 82 20.00 -7.00 -0.44
N PHE A 83 20.36 -5.72 -0.48
CA PHE A 83 21.38 -5.21 -1.40
C PHE A 83 22.75 -5.84 -1.13
N LEU A 84 23.17 -5.93 0.14
CA LEU A 84 24.40 -6.63 0.51
C LEU A 84 24.38 -8.10 0.09
N ARG A 85 23.23 -8.77 0.25
CA ARG A 85 23.06 -10.16 -0.17
C ARG A 85 23.19 -10.30 -1.68
N ALA A 86 22.57 -9.41 -2.45
CA ALA A 86 22.69 -9.39 -3.91
C ALA A 86 24.15 -9.28 -4.39
N ILE A 87 24.96 -8.44 -3.72
CA ILE A 87 26.39 -8.31 -4.03
C ILE A 87 27.17 -9.59 -3.71
N ARG A 88 26.90 -10.22 -2.56
CA ARG A 88 27.65 -11.38 -2.09
C ARG A 88 27.30 -12.67 -2.82
N GLU A 89 26.04 -12.81 -3.22
CA GLU A 89 25.48 -14.03 -3.80
C GLU A 89 25.26 -13.93 -5.31
N ASP A 90 25.56 -12.78 -5.91
CA ASP A 90 25.34 -12.51 -7.35
C ASP A 90 23.88 -12.78 -7.76
N LEU A 91 22.95 -12.21 -6.98
CA LEU A 91 21.52 -12.39 -7.24
C LEU A 91 21.12 -11.70 -8.53
N ASP A 92 20.26 -12.35 -9.32
CA ASP A 92 19.63 -11.73 -10.47
C ASP A 92 18.69 -10.60 -10.03
N LEU A 93 18.99 -9.38 -10.50
CA LEU A 93 18.23 -8.17 -10.21
C LEU A 93 17.45 -7.65 -11.43
N THR A 94 17.26 -8.48 -12.46
CA THR A 94 16.60 -8.08 -13.71
C THR A 94 15.24 -7.43 -13.45
N GLU A 95 14.40 -8.03 -12.58
CA GLU A 95 13.07 -7.49 -12.25
C GLU A 95 13.15 -6.09 -11.59
N GLN A 96 14.09 -5.90 -10.66
CA GLN A 96 14.29 -4.64 -9.96
C GLN A 96 14.80 -3.55 -10.91
N MET A 97 15.70 -3.92 -11.83
CA MET A 97 16.22 -3.00 -12.85
C MET A 97 15.15 -2.60 -13.85
N ASP A 98 14.32 -3.55 -14.31
CA ASP A 98 13.17 -3.28 -15.17
C ASP A 98 12.15 -2.38 -14.46
N ALA A 99 11.87 -2.64 -13.18
CA ALA A 99 10.99 -1.80 -12.36
C ALA A 99 11.52 -0.35 -12.27
N ALA A 100 12.82 -0.16 -12.08
CA ALA A 100 13.44 1.17 -12.05
C ALA A 100 13.24 1.93 -13.38
N VAL A 101 13.50 1.28 -14.52
CA VAL A 101 13.28 1.88 -15.85
C VAL A 101 11.80 2.19 -16.08
N ASN A 102 10.91 1.27 -15.71
CA ASN A 102 9.46 1.47 -15.84
C ASN A 102 8.94 2.63 -14.99
N SER A 103 9.48 2.81 -13.78
CA SER A 103 9.17 3.97 -12.95
C SER A 103 9.51 5.28 -13.65
N LEU A 104 10.65 5.32 -14.35
CA LEU A 104 11.12 6.51 -15.07
C LEU A 104 10.25 6.80 -16.29
N ARG A 105 9.80 5.77 -17.00
CA ARG A 105 8.84 5.91 -18.12
C ARG A 105 7.54 6.57 -17.66
N ILE A 106 7.02 6.19 -16.50
CA ILE A 106 5.81 6.80 -15.92
C ILE A 106 6.04 8.29 -15.62
N VAL A 107 7.17 8.64 -14.99
CA VAL A 107 7.50 10.03 -14.66
C VAL A 107 7.62 10.89 -15.93
N LEU A 108 8.30 10.39 -16.96
CA LEU A 108 8.45 11.09 -18.23
C LEU A 108 7.11 11.27 -18.96
N ALA A 109 6.25 10.25 -18.94
CA ALA A 109 4.91 10.33 -19.51
C ALA A 109 4.03 11.33 -18.75
N ALA A 110 4.17 11.42 -17.42
CA ALA A 110 3.46 12.41 -16.61
C ALA A 110 3.90 13.84 -16.97
N GLU A 111 5.21 14.09 -17.11
CA GLU A 111 5.73 15.39 -17.56
C GLU A 111 5.18 15.76 -18.94
N GLN A 112 5.21 14.82 -19.89
CA GLN A 112 4.65 15.03 -21.22
C GLN A 112 3.14 15.29 -21.18
N SER A 113 2.40 14.58 -20.31
CA SER A 113 0.96 14.78 -20.11
C SER A 113 0.65 16.18 -19.61
N ILE A 114 1.46 16.73 -18.69
CA ILE A 114 1.32 18.10 -18.17
C ILE A 114 1.53 19.10 -19.31
N ALA A 115 2.60 18.93 -20.10
CA ALA A 115 2.92 19.82 -21.19
C ALA A 115 1.87 19.84 -22.31
N LEU A 116 1.24 18.69 -22.60
CA LEU A 116 0.29 18.53 -23.71
C LEU A 116 -1.18 18.59 -23.31
N GLY A 117 -1.49 18.50 -22.01
CA GLY A 117 -2.87 18.48 -21.51
C GLY A 117 -3.68 17.25 -21.96
N ARG A 118 -3.03 16.10 -22.19
CA ARG A 118 -3.70 14.85 -22.60
C ARG A 118 -3.01 13.62 -22.02
N THR A 119 -3.75 12.52 -21.91
CA THR A 119 -3.22 11.20 -21.53
C THR A 119 -2.15 10.70 -22.50
N ILE A 120 -1.12 10.06 -21.94
CA ILE A 120 -0.03 9.40 -22.66
C ILE A 120 -0.09 7.91 -22.37
N ASP A 121 -0.16 7.10 -23.44
CA ASP A 121 -0.11 5.65 -23.32
C ASP A 121 1.33 5.18 -23.14
N LEU A 122 1.56 4.28 -22.18
CA LEU A 122 2.84 3.63 -21.98
C LEU A 122 2.90 2.37 -22.85
N ALA A 123 4.03 2.15 -23.53
CA ALA A 123 4.30 0.98 -24.36
C ALA A 123 4.92 -0.16 -23.56
#